data_AF-A0AAF0MA57-F1
#
_entry.id   AF-A0AAF0MA57-F1
#
_cell.length_a   1.000
_cell.length_b   1.000
_cell.length_c   1.000
_cell.angle_alpha   90.00
_cell.angle_beta   90.00
_cell.angle_gamma   90.00
#
_symmetry.space_group_name_H-M   'P 1'
#
loop_
_entity.id
_entity.type
_entity.pdbx_description
1 polymer ?
#
loop_
_entity_poly.entity_id
_entity_poly.type
_entity_poly.pdbx_seq_one_letter_code
_entity_poly.pdbx_strand_id
1 'polypeptide(L)'
;MTTTADLAARLRAMPDDALERLVAARRLPTAALAETGPQRITDFFDLAEALRSDDAVDAAVEHLPRATILALRDGGAVDALGPAVELGLADEDGAVDDAVAARVAAHPDLTSLDEQPGGPEQVRPAAPALDAAALERARTTGAEQAFATMTVLAELLRAVDAGAVRELVKGGIGMPLARTLAERIGTDAELVAGRLALLDSIGFADPDTGRWIVTDPGHAWLLASWPERWVSLVAAWSDTLPPAVHQVLELADGDLRDLVPLGRWAYPAGSRWLDALLLDVAGTAASLGLAVDGIVTSTGRALLDGDADQAADDLPGTVERVYLQHDLTVIAPGPLAPVDDDALRTVAVLEAPGLAARYRISEDTLRAAFRAGHSRDDLLSLLGRLSATGIPQPLAYLIDQVAGRDGSIVVDRGPGGVGTEVRGTADQLDLVGVDAELRQLAWERPDLTTLTTRYPPHVVHTALEDQRYPAVLTTAARPEAHHGPPGRRSPTGRSPEQSAHALVERLRLTTQRGDAEPEQEWLGRQIDLAVRGRTPIRVTVRMPDGSERPFSIVPTSVAAGRVRGRDTAVDVERTLPLSLVVSVESDA
;
A
#
# COMPACT_ATOMS: atom_id res chain seq x y z
N MET A 1 -39.67 6.88 -8.10
CA MET A 1 -39.02 5.97 -7.14
C MET A 1 -38.32 4.90 -7.96
N THR A 2 -37.00 4.81 -7.86
CA THR A 2 -36.22 3.83 -8.61
C THR A 2 -36.36 2.49 -7.90
N THR A 3 -36.92 1.47 -8.54
CA THR A 3 -37.11 0.13 -7.95
C THR A 3 -35.87 -0.75 -8.15
N THR A 4 -35.79 -1.91 -7.48
CA THR A 4 -34.74 -2.93 -7.72
C THR A 4 -34.66 -3.32 -9.20
N ALA A 5 -35.80 -3.40 -9.89
CA ALA A 5 -35.86 -3.71 -11.32
C ALA A 5 -35.24 -2.60 -12.18
N ASP A 6 -35.52 -1.34 -11.85
CA ASP A 6 -34.99 -0.19 -12.58
C ASP A 6 -33.47 -0.07 -12.36
N LEU A 7 -32.99 -0.31 -11.14
CA LEU A 7 -31.56 -0.37 -10.84
C LEU A 7 -30.88 -1.53 -11.60
N ALA A 8 -31.46 -2.73 -11.60
CA ALA A 8 -30.90 -3.87 -12.34
C ALA A 8 -30.80 -3.59 -13.85
N ALA A 9 -31.81 -2.94 -14.44
CA ALA A 9 -31.78 -2.54 -15.85
C ALA A 9 -30.66 -1.52 -16.14
N ARG A 10 -30.47 -0.53 -15.27
CA ARG A 10 -29.36 0.44 -15.38
C ARG A 10 -28.00 -0.24 -15.27
N LEU A 11 -27.79 -1.11 -14.28
CA LEU A 11 -26.54 -1.87 -14.10
C LEU A 11 -26.23 -2.76 -15.31
N ARG A 12 -27.26 -3.35 -15.91
CA ARG A 12 -27.12 -4.17 -17.12
C ARG A 12 -26.68 -3.33 -18.33
N ALA A 13 -27.18 -2.10 -18.46
CA ALA A 13 -26.85 -1.18 -19.56
C ALA A 13 -25.51 -0.43 -19.37
N MET A 14 -25.00 -0.37 -18.13
CA MET A 14 -23.77 0.32 -17.78
C MET A 14 -22.53 -0.31 -18.46
N PRO A 15 -21.57 0.48 -18.98
CA PRO A 15 -20.30 -0.04 -19.48
C PRO A 15 -19.51 -0.81 -18.40
N ASP A 16 -18.72 -1.80 -18.81
CA ASP A 16 -18.00 -2.69 -17.89
C ASP A 16 -17.09 -1.92 -16.94
N ASP A 17 -16.25 -1.00 -17.46
CA ASP A 17 -15.36 -0.17 -16.65
C ASP A 17 -16.11 0.66 -15.59
N ALA A 18 -17.30 1.17 -15.93
CA ALA A 18 -18.11 1.95 -15.00
C ALA A 18 -18.77 1.06 -13.93
N LEU A 19 -19.21 -0.13 -14.32
CA LEU A 19 -19.79 -1.11 -13.41
C LEU A 19 -18.74 -1.66 -12.44
N GLU A 20 -17.52 -1.92 -12.92
CA GLU A 20 -16.39 -2.34 -12.08
C GLU A 20 -16.03 -1.28 -11.04
N ARG A 21 -15.93 0.00 -11.46
CA ARG A 21 -15.72 1.12 -10.53
C ARG A 21 -16.83 1.23 -9.49
N LEU A 22 -18.09 1.10 -9.90
CA LEU A 22 -19.23 1.11 -8.98
C LEU A 22 -19.14 -0.02 -7.96
N VAL A 23 -18.92 -1.26 -8.41
CA VAL A 23 -18.83 -2.43 -7.51
C VAL A 23 -17.68 -2.29 -6.52
N ALA A 24 -16.51 -1.82 -6.99
CA ALA A 24 -15.36 -1.57 -6.12
C ALA A 24 -15.66 -0.46 -5.08
N ALA A 25 -16.27 0.63 -5.51
CA ALA A 25 -16.63 1.77 -4.65
C ALA A 25 -17.71 1.42 -3.61
N ARG A 26 -18.63 0.50 -3.94
CA ARG A 26 -19.74 0.07 -3.07
C ARG A 26 -19.34 -0.89 -1.95
N ARG A 27 -18.09 -1.35 -1.93
CA ARG A 27 -17.49 -2.16 -0.83
C ARG A 27 -18.40 -3.29 -0.34
N LEU A 28 -19.04 -4.00 -1.27
CA LEU A 28 -19.94 -5.10 -0.95
C LEU A 28 -19.20 -6.20 -0.16
N PRO A 29 -19.91 -6.94 0.72
CA PRO A 29 -19.30 -8.01 1.51
C PRO A 29 -18.58 -9.03 0.62
N THR A 30 -17.40 -9.50 1.04
CA THR A 30 -16.60 -10.47 0.28
C THR A 30 -17.40 -11.75 -0.07
N ALA A 31 -18.32 -12.16 0.81
CA ALA A 31 -19.21 -13.29 0.58
C ALA A 31 -20.16 -13.09 -0.63
N ALA A 32 -20.54 -11.84 -0.93
CA ALA A 32 -21.37 -11.49 -2.08
C ALA A 32 -20.59 -11.55 -3.39
N LEU A 33 -19.30 -11.18 -3.35
CA LEU A 33 -18.39 -11.20 -4.50
C LEU A 33 -17.80 -12.60 -4.78
N ALA A 34 -17.93 -13.54 -3.84
CA ALA A 34 -17.36 -14.88 -3.94
C ALA A 34 -17.93 -15.69 -5.13
N GLU A 35 -17.14 -16.64 -5.64
CA GLU A 35 -17.54 -17.52 -6.75
C GLU A 35 -18.59 -18.58 -6.31
N THR A 36 -18.55 -18.96 -5.04
CA THR A 36 -19.41 -19.98 -4.44
C THR A 36 -19.94 -19.51 -3.10
N GLY A 37 -21.18 -19.85 -2.78
CA GLY A 37 -21.78 -19.54 -1.49
C GLY A 37 -23.26 -19.17 -1.63
N PRO A 38 -24.00 -19.15 -0.51
CA PRO A 38 -25.43 -18.83 -0.50
C PRO A 38 -25.72 -17.34 -0.73
N GLN A 39 -24.75 -16.45 -0.47
CA GLN A 39 -24.89 -14.99 -0.61
C GLN A 39 -24.30 -14.45 -1.92
N ARG A 40 -23.80 -15.34 -2.80
CA ARG A 40 -23.10 -14.91 -4.02
C ARG A 40 -24.07 -14.19 -4.96
N ILE A 41 -23.58 -13.16 -5.64
CA ILE A 41 -24.31 -12.48 -6.71
C ILE A 41 -24.25 -13.34 -7.98
N THR A 42 -25.41 -13.69 -8.55
CA THR A 42 -25.49 -14.54 -9.75
C THR A 42 -26.00 -13.81 -10.98
N ASP A 43 -26.85 -12.80 -10.81
CA ASP A 43 -27.39 -11.96 -11.88
C ASP A 43 -27.45 -10.46 -11.48
N PHE A 44 -27.88 -9.59 -12.40
CA PHE A 44 -27.98 -8.14 -12.13
C PHE A 44 -29.07 -7.78 -11.12
N PHE A 45 -30.07 -8.64 -10.89
CA PHE A 45 -31.07 -8.41 -9.86
C PHE A 45 -30.49 -8.71 -8.47
N ASP A 46 -29.72 -9.78 -8.32
CA ASP A 46 -28.99 -10.06 -7.08
C ASP A 46 -28.01 -8.91 -6.74
N LEU A 47 -27.33 -8.36 -7.76
CA LEU A 47 -26.46 -7.20 -7.58
C LEU A 47 -27.25 -5.96 -7.13
N ALA A 48 -28.40 -5.68 -7.77
CA ALA A 48 -29.26 -4.57 -7.40
C ALA A 48 -29.82 -4.72 -5.98
N GLU A 49 -30.24 -5.92 -5.57
CA GLU A 49 -30.68 -6.20 -4.20
C GLU A 49 -29.53 -6.03 -3.20
N ALA A 50 -28.33 -6.52 -3.51
CA ALA A 50 -27.16 -6.37 -2.66
C ALA A 50 -26.79 -4.89 -2.47
N LEU A 51 -26.80 -4.10 -3.54
CA LEU A 51 -26.54 -2.67 -3.49
C LEU A 51 -27.61 -1.91 -2.70
N ARG A 52 -28.88 -2.34 -2.74
CA ARG A 52 -30.01 -1.71 -2.03
C ARG A 52 -30.18 -2.19 -0.59
N SER A 53 -29.36 -3.13 -0.11
CA SER A 53 -29.41 -3.56 1.29
C SER A 53 -29.04 -2.41 2.23
N ASP A 54 -29.69 -2.35 3.41
CA ASP A 54 -29.42 -1.33 4.43
C ASP A 54 -27.92 -1.18 4.73
N ASP A 55 -27.20 -2.29 4.92
CA ASP A 55 -25.76 -2.30 5.19
C ASP A 55 -24.94 -1.69 4.05
N ALA A 56 -25.31 -1.98 2.78
CA ALA A 56 -24.60 -1.44 1.63
C ALA A 56 -24.90 0.05 1.41
N VAL A 57 -26.13 0.47 1.68
CA VAL A 57 -26.51 1.89 1.63
C VAL A 57 -25.81 2.66 2.74
N ASP A 58 -25.81 2.16 3.98
CA ASP A 58 -25.10 2.77 5.10
C ASP A 58 -23.61 2.92 4.77
N ALA A 59 -22.94 1.84 4.33
CA ALA A 59 -21.52 1.86 3.98
C ALA A 59 -21.19 2.89 2.88
N ALA A 60 -22.09 3.08 1.90
CA ALA A 60 -21.92 4.09 0.86
C ALA A 60 -22.13 5.52 1.41
N VAL A 61 -23.16 5.73 2.23
CA VAL A 61 -23.45 7.03 2.85
C VAL A 61 -22.35 7.46 3.82
N GLU A 62 -21.70 6.52 4.51
CA GLU A 62 -20.54 6.79 5.39
C GLU A 62 -19.38 7.52 4.67
N HIS A 63 -19.30 7.44 3.35
CA HIS A 63 -18.23 8.06 2.54
C HIS A 63 -18.68 9.31 1.78
N LEU A 64 -19.93 9.74 1.97
CA LEU A 64 -20.47 10.91 1.26
C LEU A 64 -20.17 12.22 2.00
N PRO A 65 -19.78 13.28 1.25
CA PRO A 65 -19.67 14.62 1.81
C PRO A 65 -21.02 15.15 2.30
N ARG A 66 -20.99 16.06 3.28
CA ARG A 66 -22.16 16.73 3.88
C ARG A 66 -23.10 17.29 2.82
N ALA A 67 -22.57 17.98 1.82
CA ALA A 67 -23.37 18.58 0.74
C ALA A 67 -24.17 17.54 -0.04
N THR A 68 -23.59 16.38 -0.30
CA THR A 68 -24.26 15.27 -1.00
C THR A 68 -25.32 14.62 -0.12
N ILE A 69 -25.05 14.44 1.18
CA ILE A 69 -26.05 13.92 2.13
C ILE A 69 -27.26 14.85 2.22
N LEU A 70 -27.04 16.18 2.32
CA LEU A 70 -28.13 17.16 2.33
C LEU A 70 -28.93 17.12 1.02
N ALA A 71 -28.26 16.99 -0.13
CA ALA A 71 -28.93 16.87 -1.42
C ALA A 71 -29.78 15.59 -1.54
N LEU A 72 -29.29 14.45 -1.01
CA LEU A 72 -30.03 13.19 -0.95
C LEU A 72 -31.26 13.27 -0.03
N ARG A 73 -31.15 13.98 1.09
CA ARG A 73 -32.21 14.10 2.09
C ARG A 73 -33.31 15.07 1.67
N ASP A 74 -32.94 16.24 1.17
CA ASP A 74 -33.86 17.38 1.00
C ASP A 74 -34.31 17.58 -0.46
N GLY A 75 -33.68 16.89 -1.41
CA GLY A 75 -33.82 17.20 -2.84
C GLY A 75 -33.05 18.48 -3.17
N GLY A 76 -31.74 18.35 -3.36
CA GLY A 76 -30.81 19.47 -3.60
C GLY A 76 -30.44 19.68 -5.06
N ALA A 77 -29.47 20.58 -5.29
CA ALA A 77 -28.90 20.80 -6.63
C ALA A 77 -28.26 19.51 -7.15
N VAL A 78 -28.57 19.16 -8.41
CA VAL A 78 -28.05 17.95 -9.09
C VAL A 78 -26.52 17.90 -9.04
N ASP A 79 -25.85 19.04 -9.12
CA ASP A 79 -24.39 19.15 -9.03
C ASP A 79 -23.82 18.57 -7.72
N ALA A 80 -24.55 18.67 -6.60
CA ALA A 80 -24.12 18.14 -5.31
C ALA A 80 -24.31 16.62 -5.19
N LEU A 81 -25.09 16.01 -6.09
CA LEU A 81 -25.35 14.57 -6.14
C LEU A 81 -24.26 13.78 -6.87
N GLY A 82 -23.27 14.41 -7.50
CA GLY A 82 -22.19 13.74 -8.25
C GLY A 82 -21.60 12.50 -7.53
N PRO A 83 -21.13 12.61 -6.27
CA PRO A 83 -20.61 11.47 -5.52
C PRO A 83 -21.67 10.38 -5.25
N ALA A 84 -22.94 10.74 -5.09
CA ALA A 84 -24.04 9.78 -4.93
C ALA A 84 -24.37 9.07 -6.26
N VAL A 85 -24.26 9.76 -7.39
CA VAL A 85 -24.44 9.18 -8.73
C VAL A 85 -23.33 8.16 -9.02
N GLU A 86 -22.07 8.48 -8.68
CA GLU A 86 -20.94 7.54 -8.81
C GLU A 86 -21.14 6.27 -7.99
N LEU A 87 -21.81 6.37 -6.84
CA LEU A 87 -22.18 5.25 -5.97
C LEU A 87 -23.54 4.63 -6.32
N GLY A 88 -24.18 5.04 -7.42
CA GLY A 88 -25.47 4.52 -7.87
C GLY A 88 -26.64 4.76 -6.90
N LEU A 89 -26.49 5.70 -5.97
CA LEU A 89 -27.50 6.09 -4.97
C LEU A 89 -28.56 7.04 -5.55
N ALA A 90 -28.16 7.81 -6.56
CA ALA A 90 -29.02 8.67 -7.37
C ALA A 90 -28.70 8.47 -8.85
N ASP A 91 -29.55 8.97 -9.76
CA ASP A 91 -29.25 9.07 -11.17
C ASP A 91 -28.77 10.49 -11.57
N GLU A 92 -28.34 10.63 -12.83
CA GLU A 92 -27.83 11.90 -13.39
C GLU A 92 -28.91 13.00 -13.44
N ASP A 93 -30.20 12.62 -13.44
CA ASP A 93 -31.34 13.55 -13.40
C ASP A 93 -31.68 13.98 -11.96
N GLY A 94 -30.97 13.45 -10.97
CA GLY A 94 -31.14 13.75 -9.55
C GLY A 94 -32.22 12.93 -8.85
N ALA A 95 -32.77 11.90 -9.49
CA ALA A 95 -33.71 10.99 -8.84
C ALA A 95 -32.99 10.02 -7.90
N VAL A 96 -33.36 10.07 -6.63
CA VAL A 96 -32.78 9.22 -5.57
C VAL A 96 -33.50 7.88 -5.54
N ASP A 97 -32.74 6.80 -5.37
CA ASP A 97 -33.28 5.45 -5.17
C ASP A 97 -34.14 5.41 -3.89
N ASP A 98 -35.28 4.72 -3.92
CA ASP A 98 -36.24 4.75 -2.82
C ASP A 98 -35.72 4.07 -1.54
N ALA A 99 -34.90 3.01 -1.68
CA ALA A 99 -34.26 2.37 -0.54
C ALA A 99 -33.25 3.33 0.11
N VAL A 100 -32.55 4.13 -0.70
CA VAL A 100 -31.62 5.16 -0.23
C VAL A 100 -32.35 6.28 0.49
N ALA A 101 -33.40 6.83 -0.12
CA ALA A 101 -34.20 7.89 0.49
C ALA A 101 -34.81 7.43 1.83
N ALA A 102 -35.36 6.22 1.88
CA ALA A 102 -35.90 5.63 3.11
C ALA A 102 -34.82 5.45 4.18
N ARG A 103 -33.63 4.99 3.79
CA ARG A 103 -32.51 4.76 4.72
C ARG A 103 -31.94 6.07 5.29
N VAL A 104 -31.74 7.09 4.44
CA VAL A 104 -31.29 8.43 4.86
C VAL A 104 -32.30 9.06 5.81
N ALA A 105 -33.60 8.97 5.52
CA ALA A 105 -34.67 9.49 6.38
C ALA A 105 -34.77 8.75 7.73
N ALA A 106 -34.35 7.49 7.79
CA ALA A 106 -34.33 6.70 9.01
C ALA A 106 -33.08 6.92 9.88
N HIS A 107 -32.03 7.59 9.36
CA HIS A 107 -30.77 7.77 10.06
C HIS A 107 -30.81 9.00 11.00
N PRO A 108 -30.82 8.81 12.34
CA PRO A 108 -31.05 9.92 13.28
C PRO A 108 -30.05 11.06 13.13
N ASP A 109 -28.76 10.72 13.02
CA ASP A 109 -27.67 11.71 12.92
C ASP A 109 -27.70 12.52 11.61
N LEU A 110 -28.36 12.01 10.56
CA LEU A 110 -28.50 12.72 9.27
C LEU A 110 -29.76 13.61 9.27
N THR A 111 -30.79 13.21 9.99
CA THR A 111 -32.01 14.01 10.13
C THR A 111 -31.81 15.27 10.99
N SER A 112 -30.85 15.28 11.91
CA SER A 112 -30.54 16.43 12.78
C SER A 112 -29.50 17.41 12.22
N LEU A 113 -29.03 17.24 10.98
CA LEU A 113 -27.97 18.09 10.40
C LEU A 113 -28.34 19.58 10.34
N ASP A 114 -29.64 19.92 10.27
CA ASP A 114 -30.15 21.30 10.23
C ASP A 114 -29.98 22.04 11.55
N GLU A 115 -29.74 21.33 12.65
CA GLU A 115 -29.42 21.91 13.96
C GLU A 115 -28.00 22.50 13.99
N GLN A 116 -27.19 22.24 12.95
CA GLN A 116 -25.87 22.83 12.69
C GLN A 116 -25.84 23.51 11.30
N PRO A 117 -26.56 24.63 11.09
CA PRO A 117 -26.65 25.29 9.79
C PRO A 117 -25.40 26.12 9.44
N GLY A 118 -24.43 26.22 10.35
CA GLY A 118 -23.17 26.94 10.15
C GLY A 118 -22.09 26.12 9.46
N GLY A 119 -21.02 26.80 9.05
CA GLY A 119 -19.74 26.17 8.69
C GLY A 119 -19.17 25.33 9.86
N PRO A 120 -18.05 24.62 9.67
CA PRO A 120 -17.50 23.80 10.74
C PRO A 120 -17.25 24.66 11.98
N GLU A 121 -17.93 24.33 13.08
CA GLU A 121 -17.69 25.00 14.34
C GLU A 121 -16.33 24.55 14.86
N GLN A 122 -15.37 25.49 14.93
CA GLN A 122 -14.08 25.19 15.52
C GLN A 122 -14.29 24.85 17.01
N VAL A 123 -13.88 23.65 17.40
CA VAL A 123 -14.01 23.19 18.79
C VAL A 123 -13.03 23.96 19.68
N ARG A 124 -11.90 24.39 19.12
CA ARG A 124 -10.94 25.25 19.78
C ARG A 124 -11.10 26.69 19.30
N PRO A 125 -10.90 27.68 20.19
CA PRO A 125 -10.74 29.05 19.73
C PRO A 125 -9.56 29.13 18.76
N ALA A 126 -9.68 29.95 17.72
CA ALA A 126 -8.60 30.25 16.80
C ALA A 126 -7.29 30.46 17.57
N ALA A 127 -6.22 29.77 17.18
CA ALA A 127 -4.93 29.98 17.81
C ALA A 127 -4.57 31.47 17.77
N PRO A 128 -3.95 32.01 18.83
CA PRO A 128 -3.35 33.33 18.72
C PRO A 128 -2.37 33.31 17.55
N ALA A 129 -2.40 34.37 16.73
CA ALA A 129 -1.48 34.53 15.63
C ALA A 129 -0.04 34.39 16.17
N LEU A 130 0.70 33.42 15.61
CA LEU A 130 2.10 33.22 15.98
C LEU A 130 2.91 34.41 15.49
N ASP A 131 3.80 34.91 16.34
CA ASP A 131 4.78 35.91 15.90
C ASP A 131 5.83 35.27 14.98
N ALA A 132 6.59 36.12 14.28
CA ALA A 132 7.61 35.65 13.34
C ALA A 132 8.66 34.74 13.99
N ALA A 133 8.98 34.97 15.28
CA ALA A 133 9.96 34.16 16.00
C ALA A 133 9.42 32.77 16.38
N ALA A 134 8.12 32.66 16.66
CA ALA A 134 7.45 31.39 16.90
C ALA A 134 7.28 30.59 15.61
N LEU A 135 6.92 31.24 14.51
CA LEU A 135 6.87 30.62 13.18
C LEU A 135 8.23 30.06 12.76
N GLU A 136 9.30 30.84 12.96
CA GLU A 136 10.66 30.41 12.65
C GLU A 136 11.11 29.22 13.51
N ARG A 137 10.80 29.21 14.81
CA ARG A 137 11.09 28.06 15.68
C ARG A 137 10.32 26.82 15.25
N ALA A 138 9.04 26.94 14.91
CA ALA A 138 8.24 25.83 14.40
C ALA A 138 8.82 25.29 13.09
N ARG A 139 9.28 26.17 12.20
CA ARG A 139 9.98 25.81 10.96
C ARG A 139 11.24 24.97 11.25
N THR A 140 12.13 25.45 12.12
CA THR A 140 13.34 24.70 12.54
C THR A 140 12.99 23.36 13.18
N THR A 141 12.04 23.33 14.11
CA THR A 141 11.61 22.10 14.78
C THR A 141 11.02 21.08 13.79
N GLY A 142 10.23 21.54 12.81
CA GLY A 142 9.71 20.70 11.74
C GLY A 142 10.83 20.08 10.89
N ALA A 143 11.82 20.88 10.48
CA ALA A 143 12.96 20.39 9.71
C ALA A 143 13.84 19.39 10.48
N GLU A 144 14.09 19.63 11.77
CA GLU A 144 14.80 18.68 12.64
C GLU A 144 14.05 17.34 12.77
N GLN A 145 12.72 17.41 12.94
CA GLN A 145 11.86 16.25 13.02
C GLN A 145 11.82 15.46 11.71
N ALA A 146 11.74 16.15 10.57
CA ALA A 146 11.81 15.54 9.24
C ALA A 146 13.14 14.83 9.01
N PHE A 147 14.26 15.49 9.33
CA PHE A 147 15.60 14.91 9.21
C PHE A 147 15.74 13.63 10.04
N ALA A 148 15.28 13.65 11.30
CA ALA A 148 15.30 12.49 12.17
C ALA A 148 14.44 11.34 11.60
N THR A 149 13.21 11.64 11.16
CA THR A 149 12.32 10.64 10.57
C THR A 149 12.89 10.04 9.29
N MET A 150 13.40 10.85 8.36
CA MET A 150 14.03 10.35 7.13
C MET A 150 15.26 9.48 7.42
N THR A 151 16.05 9.83 8.44
CA THR A 151 17.18 9.00 8.88
C THR A 151 16.70 7.62 9.34
N VAL A 152 15.64 7.56 10.15
CA VAL A 152 15.06 6.30 10.61
C VAL A 152 14.51 5.48 9.43
N LEU A 153 13.77 6.11 8.52
CA LEU A 153 13.22 5.45 7.33
C LEU A 153 14.33 4.88 6.43
N ALA A 154 15.41 5.63 6.21
CA ALA A 154 16.56 5.16 5.42
C ALA A 154 17.24 3.94 6.06
N GLU A 155 17.47 3.95 7.37
CA GLU A 155 18.07 2.79 8.04
C GLU A 155 17.14 1.57 8.09
N LEU A 156 15.83 1.77 8.14
CA LEU A 156 14.85 0.68 8.01
C LEU A 156 14.84 0.10 6.60
N LEU A 157 14.84 0.93 5.55
CA LEU A 157 14.97 0.46 4.17
C LEU A 157 16.27 -0.33 3.95
N ARG A 158 17.40 0.16 4.46
CA ARG A 158 18.67 -0.60 4.41
C ARG A 158 18.60 -1.91 5.21
N ALA A 159 17.82 -1.97 6.30
CA ALA A 159 17.57 -3.21 7.03
C ALA A 159 16.73 -4.21 6.22
N VAL A 160 15.73 -3.71 5.49
CA VAL A 160 14.91 -4.50 4.57
C VAL A 160 15.78 -5.07 3.45
N ASP A 161 16.62 -4.24 2.82
CA ASP A 161 17.55 -4.63 1.75
C ASP A 161 18.50 -5.74 2.21
N ALA A 162 19.05 -5.59 3.42
CA ALA A 162 19.90 -6.61 4.07
C ALA A 162 19.15 -7.89 4.49
N GLY A 163 17.82 -7.98 4.30
CA GLY A 163 17.01 -9.14 4.67
C GLY A 163 16.81 -9.33 6.17
N ALA A 164 17.01 -8.27 6.96
CA ALA A 164 16.87 -8.30 8.41
C ALA A 164 15.39 -8.23 8.86
N VAL A 165 14.49 -7.79 7.97
CA VAL A 165 13.06 -7.63 8.27
C VAL A 165 12.28 -8.85 7.79
N ARG A 166 11.64 -9.54 8.74
CA ARG A 166 10.82 -10.74 8.49
C ARG A 166 9.48 -10.59 9.18
N GLU A 167 8.42 -10.96 8.48
CA GLU A 167 7.08 -10.93 9.04
C GLU A 167 6.76 -12.14 9.92
N LEU A 168 5.89 -11.89 10.88
CA LEU A 168 5.18 -12.93 11.60
C LEU A 168 4.11 -13.55 10.72
N VAL A 169 3.74 -14.80 11.01
CA VAL A 169 2.65 -15.52 10.32
C VAL A 169 1.31 -14.77 10.34
N LYS A 170 1.10 -13.90 11.34
CA LYS A 170 -0.12 -13.08 11.50
C LYS A 170 0.01 -11.66 10.92
N GLY A 171 1.08 -11.38 10.17
CA GLY A 171 1.43 -10.03 9.68
C GLY A 171 2.24 -9.21 10.68
N GLY A 172 2.96 -8.21 10.17
CA GLY A 172 3.80 -7.32 10.96
C GLY A 172 5.06 -7.96 11.54
N ILE A 173 5.83 -7.20 12.32
CA ILE A 173 7.09 -7.64 12.91
C ILE A 173 6.96 -7.96 14.41
N GLY A 174 7.78 -8.89 14.90
CA GLY A 174 7.84 -9.22 16.32
C GLY A 174 8.57 -8.16 17.15
N MET A 175 8.10 -7.94 18.39
CA MET A 175 8.72 -7.00 19.34
C MET A 175 10.23 -7.22 19.55
N PRO A 176 10.78 -8.46 19.59
CA PRO A 176 12.23 -8.65 19.69
C PRO A 176 12.98 -8.03 18.51
N LEU A 177 12.50 -8.24 17.28
CA LEU A 177 13.09 -7.66 16.08
C LEU A 177 12.96 -6.13 16.06
N ALA A 178 11.79 -5.61 16.43
CA ALA A 178 11.57 -4.17 16.55
C ALA A 178 12.56 -3.51 17.51
N ARG A 179 12.83 -4.12 18.68
CA ARG A 179 13.85 -3.62 19.63
C ARG A 179 15.25 -3.65 19.05
N THR A 180 15.65 -4.75 18.40
CA THR A 180 16.97 -4.86 17.77
C THR A 180 17.17 -3.80 16.68
N LEU A 181 16.16 -3.56 15.84
CA LEU A 181 16.22 -2.51 14.82
C LEU A 181 16.28 -1.12 15.46
N ALA A 182 15.44 -0.87 16.47
CA ALA A 182 15.38 0.40 17.17
C ALA A 182 16.69 0.77 17.88
N GLU A 183 17.31 -0.20 18.57
CA GLU A 183 18.61 -0.02 19.24
C GLU A 183 19.71 0.32 18.24
N ARG A 184 19.74 -0.35 17.08
CA ARG A 184 20.74 -0.08 16.03
C ARG A 184 20.57 1.30 15.38
N ILE A 185 19.32 1.74 15.22
CA ILE A 185 18.97 3.00 14.57
C ILE A 185 18.97 4.17 15.56
N GLY A 186 18.90 3.91 16.87
CA GLY A 186 18.76 4.94 17.89
C GLY A 186 17.36 5.58 17.93
N THR A 187 16.31 4.79 17.71
CA THR A 187 14.90 5.21 17.78
C THR A 187 14.13 4.42 18.85
N ASP A 188 12.88 4.80 19.13
CA ASP A 188 11.96 4.00 19.94
C ASP A 188 11.48 2.75 19.17
N ALA A 189 11.43 1.62 19.85
CA ALA A 189 10.94 0.35 19.31
C ALA A 189 9.44 0.36 18.99
N GLU A 190 8.65 1.19 19.66
CA GLU A 190 7.22 1.35 19.39
C GLU A 190 6.96 1.99 18.02
N LEU A 191 7.90 2.82 17.53
CA LEU A 191 7.76 3.51 16.25
C LEU A 191 8.09 2.62 15.06
N VAL A 192 8.91 1.57 15.23
CA VAL A 192 9.45 0.77 14.12
C VAL A 192 8.34 0.16 13.25
N ALA A 193 7.30 -0.39 13.87
CA ALA A 193 6.20 -1.00 13.13
C ALA A 193 5.43 0.02 12.28
N GLY A 194 5.14 1.21 12.84
CA GLY A 194 4.48 2.29 12.10
C GLY A 194 5.35 2.85 10.96
N ARG A 195 6.68 2.91 11.14
CA ARG A 195 7.61 3.34 10.09
C ARG A 195 7.71 2.34 8.95
N LEU A 196 7.72 1.04 9.24
CA LEU A 196 7.65 0.01 8.21
C LEU A 196 6.32 0.06 7.46
N ALA A 197 5.20 0.21 8.17
CA ALA A 197 3.89 0.38 7.55
C ALA A 197 3.83 1.61 6.62
N LEU A 198 4.48 2.72 7.00
CA LEU A 198 4.60 3.89 6.14
C LEU A 198 5.43 3.59 4.87
N LEU A 199 6.55 2.88 5.00
CA LEU A 199 7.39 2.50 3.84
C LEU A 199 6.64 1.58 2.86
N ASP A 200 5.81 0.69 3.38
CA ASP A 200 4.91 -0.16 2.61
C ASP A 200 3.82 0.67 1.92
N SER A 201 3.12 1.53 2.66
CA SER A 201 2.00 2.32 2.12
C SER A 201 2.43 3.28 1.00
N ILE A 202 3.63 3.85 1.09
CA ILE A 202 4.20 4.73 0.04
C ILE A 202 4.94 3.95 -1.06
N GLY A 203 4.98 2.61 -0.98
CA GLY A 203 5.57 1.74 -1.98
C GLY A 203 7.09 1.78 -2.06
N PHE A 204 7.80 2.15 -0.99
CA PHE A 204 9.26 2.12 -0.92
C PHE A 204 9.79 0.74 -0.47
N ALA A 205 8.95 -0.04 0.21
CA ALA A 205 9.19 -1.43 0.52
C ALA A 205 7.92 -2.26 0.24
N ASP A 206 8.09 -3.56 0.04
CA ASP A 206 6.98 -4.50 -0.16
C ASP A 206 7.21 -5.74 0.73
N PRO A 207 6.26 -6.14 1.58
CA PRO A 207 6.28 -7.42 2.29
C PRO A 207 6.01 -8.61 1.33
N ASP A 208 6.90 -8.86 0.37
CA ASP A 208 6.75 -9.99 -0.56
C ASP A 208 6.85 -11.34 0.17
N THR A 209 5.75 -12.10 0.15
CA THR A 209 5.66 -13.51 0.58
C THR A 209 6.50 -13.90 1.81
N GLY A 210 6.48 -13.06 2.85
CA GLY A 210 7.10 -13.29 4.16
C GLY A 210 8.50 -12.68 4.36
N ARG A 211 9.09 -12.05 3.33
CA ARG A 211 10.32 -11.25 3.46
C ARG A 211 10.11 -9.88 2.82
N TRP A 212 10.42 -8.83 3.56
CA TRP A 212 10.37 -7.49 3.00
C TRP A 212 11.47 -7.31 1.95
N ILE A 213 11.12 -6.65 0.85
CA ILE A 213 12.06 -6.23 -0.20
C ILE A 213 11.97 -4.71 -0.38
N VAL A 214 13.06 -4.09 -0.82
CA VAL A 214 13.07 -2.68 -1.20
C VAL A 214 12.64 -2.60 -2.67
N THR A 215 11.77 -1.64 -2.98
CA THR A 215 11.30 -1.40 -4.35
C THR A 215 12.27 -0.50 -5.11
N ASP A 216 12.13 -0.40 -6.44
CA ASP A 216 12.95 0.53 -7.24
C ASP A 216 12.83 1.99 -6.75
N PRO A 217 11.61 2.53 -6.44
CA PRO A 217 11.47 3.83 -5.78
C PRO A 217 12.21 3.95 -4.45
N GLY A 218 12.17 2.90 -3.61
CA GLY A 218 12.88 2.88 -2.33
C GLY A 218 14.40 2.96 -2.49
N HIS A 219 14.97 2.24 -3.47
CA HIS A 219 16.39 2.34 -3.79
C HIS A 219 16.77 3.73 -4.32
N ALA A 220 15.96 4.30 -5.21
CA ALA A 220 16.19 5.66 -5.71
C ALA A 220 16.15 6.70 -4.58
N TRP A 221 15.21 6.56 -3.64
CA TRP A 221 15.08 7.44 -2.47
C TRP A 221 16.30 7.39 -1.55
N LEU A 222 16.93 6.22 -1.38
CA LEU A 222 18.19 6.09 -0.63
C LEU A 222 19.37 6.84 -1.26
N LEU A 223 19.33 7.17 -2.57
CA LEU A 223 20.39 7.91 -3.24
C LEU A 223 20.04 9.38 -3.50
N ALA A 224 18.76 9.74 -3.40
CA ALA A 224 18.28 11.12 -3.55
C ALA A 224 18.87 12.03 -2.46
N SER A 225 19.08 13.31 -2.79
CA SER A 225 19.52 14.33 -1.82
C SER A 225 18.51 14.49 -0.67
N TRP A 226 18.94 15.01 0.48
CA TRP A 226 18.04 15.18 1.63
C TRP A 226 16.78 16.02 1.33
N PRO A 227 16.85 17.13 0.56
CA PRO A 227 15.64 17.87 0.18
C PRO A 227 14.72 17.05 -0.74
N GLU A 228 15.28 16.39 -1.75
CA GLU A 228 14.50 15.51 -2.66
C GLU A 228 13.85 14.35 -1.90
N ARG A 229 14.53 13.78 -0.90
CA ARG A 229 13.96 12.75 -0.02
C ARG A 229 12.74 13.27 0.73
N TRP A 230 12.79 14.49 1.24
CA TRP A 230 11.66 15.06 1.97
C TRP A 230 10.47 15.31 1.05
N VAL A 231 10.71 15.92 -0.12
CA VAL A 231 9.69 16.22 -1.12
C VAL A 231 9.02 14.93 -1.62
N SER A 232 9.82 13.96 -2.06
CA SER A 232 9.31 12.69 -2.59
C SER A 232 8.59 11.85 -1.53
N LEU A 233 9.04 11.88 -0.28
CA LEU A 233 8.36 11.22 0.84
C LEU A 233 6.99 11.85 1.12
N VAL A 234 6.91 13.18 1.12
CA VAL A 234 5.66 13.91 1.39
C VAL A 234 4.69 13.76 0.22
N ALA A 235 5.17 13.83 -1.01
CA ALA A 235 4.37 13.58 -2.21
C ALA A 235 3.80 12.16 -2.21
N ALA A 236 4.65 11.14 -2.02
CA ALA A 236 4.20 9.75 -1.99
C ALA A 236 3.23 9.48 -0.83
N TRP A 237 3.43 10.09 0.34
CA TRP A 237 2.48 10.00 1.45
C TRP A 237 1.16 10.71 1.13
N SER A 238 1.20 11.93 0.59
CA SER A 238 0.02 12.70 0.18
C SER A 238 -0.83 11.94 -0.84
N ASP A 239 -0.19 11.29 -1.81
CA ASP A 239 -0.87 10.46 -2.84
C ASP A 239 -1.58 9.23 -2.26
N THR A 240 -1.23 8.78 -1.05
CA THR A 240 -1.94 7.68 -0.37
C THR A 240 -3.21 8.13 0.35
N LEU A 241 -3.41 9.44 0.54
CA LEU A 241 -4.52 9.96 1.31
C LEU A 241 -5.83 9.91 0.51
N PRO A 242 -6.95 9.45 1.11
CA PRO A 242 -8.23 9.49 0.43
C PRO A 242 -8.69 10.92 0.12
N PRO A 243 -9.49 11.15 -0.94
CA PRO A 243 -10.01 12.48 -1.28
C PRO A 243 -10.72 13.21 -0.12
N ALA A 244 -11.39 12.44 0.75
CA ALA A 244 -12.02 12.96 1.95
C ALA A 244 -11.04 13.60 2.94
N VAL A 245 -9.84 13.02 3.08
CA VAL A 245 -8.80 13.59 3.94
C VAL A 245 -8.31 14.89 3.35
N HIS A 246 -8.07 14.97 2.04
CA HIS A 246 -7.68 16.23 1.37
C HIS A 246 -8.70 17.34 1.60
N GLN A 247 -9.99 17.05 1.41
CA GLN A 247 -11.05 18.03 1.69
C GLN A 247 -11.03 18.52 3.14
N VAL A 248 -10.80 17.63 4.10
CA VAL A 248 -10.72 18.02 5.52
C VAL A 248 -9.46 18.83 5.82
N LEU A 249 -8.33 18.51 5.18
CA LEU A 249 -7.08 19.29 5.29
C LEU A 249 -7.23 20.70 4.71
N GLU A 250 -7.94 20.84 3.59
CA GLU A 250 -8.30 22.14 3.01
C GLU A 250 -9.16 22.97 3.97
N LEU A 251 -10.19 22.35 4.57
CA LEU A 251 -11.04 23.01 5.58
C LEU A 251 -10.27 23.42 6.84
N ALA A 252 -9.23 22.67 7.20
CA ALA A 252 -8.39 22.94 8.36
C ALA A 252 -7.48 24.17 8.16
N ASP A 253 -7.19 24.56 6.91
CA ASP A 253 -6.30 25.67 6.56
C ASP A 253 -4.97 25.68 7.35
N GLY A 254 -4.40 24.49 7.54
CA GLY A 254 -3.14 24.31 8.26
C GLY A 254 -3.24 24.26 9.79
N ASP A 255 -4.43 24.21 10.38
CA ASP A 255 -4.64 23.89 11.79
C ASP A 255 -5.19 22.47 11.97
N LEU A 256 -4.29 21.52 12.22
CA LEU A 256 -4.59 20.09 12.31
C LEU A 256 -5.17 19.68 13.67
N ARG A 257 -5.33 20.61 14.63
CA ARG A 257 -5.75 20.27 16.01
C ARG A 257 -7.20 19.85 16.13
N ASP A 258 -8.02 20.23 15.16
CA ASP A 258 -9.46 19.98 15.10
C ASP A 258 -9.87 19.17 13.85
N LEU A 259 -8.95 18.39 13.26
CA LEU A 259 -9.26 17.57 12.08
C LEU A 259 -10.45 16.65 12.31
N VAL A 260 -10.55 15.96 13.45
CA VAL A 260 -11.66 15.04 13.72
C VAL A 260 -13.02 15.78 13.74
N PRO A 261 -13.20 16.87 14.51
CA PRO A 261 -14.41 17.70 14.40
C PRO A 261 -14.70 18.19 12.98
N LEU A 262 -13.69 18.66 12.24
CA LEU A 262 -13.84 19.11 10.85
C LEU A 262 -14.29 17.97 9.93
N GLY A 263 -13.70 16.78 10.11
CA GLY A 263 -14.05 15.57 9.40
C GLY A 263 -15.48 15.13 9.67
N ARG A 264 -15.94 15.16 10.92
CA ARG A 264 -17.34 14.87 11.28
C ARG A 264 -18.31 15.90 10.72
N TRP A 265 -17.89 17.17 10.59
CA TRP A 265 -18.71 18.17 9.91
C TRP A 265 -18.79 17.92 8.41
N ALA A 266 -17.64 17.67 7.76
CA ALA A 266 -17.52 17.46 6.31
C ALA A 266 -18.11 16.11 5.84
N TYR A 267 -18.01 15.07 6.67
CA TYR A 267 -18.50 13.71 6.44
C TYR A 267 -19.31 13.25 7.66
N PRO A 268 -20.59 13.67 7.78
CA PRO A 268 -21.41 13.41 8.97
C PRO A 268 -21.59 11.93 9.34
N ALA A 269 -21.61 11.04 8.35
CA ALA A 269 -21.69 9.60 8.57
C ALA A 269 -20.31 8.91 8.68
N GLY A 270 -19.20 9.63 8.49
CA GLY A 270 -17.87 9.03 8.29
C GLY A 270 -17.10 8.65 9.56
N SER A 271 -17.64 8.89 10.76
CA SER A 271 -16.89 8.76 12.02
C SER A 271 -16.22 7.40 12.24
N ARG A 272 -16.82 6.31 11.74
CA ARG A 272 -16.32 4.94 11.93
C ARG A 272 -14.99 4.66 11.26
N TRP A 273 -14.68 5.35 10.16
CA TRP A 273 -13.47 5.12 9.38
C TRP A 273 -12.57 6.37 9.33
N LEU A 274 -13.16 7.57 9.32
CA LEU A 274 -12.44 8.82 9.10
C LEU A 274 -11.76 9.33 10.38
N ASP A 275 -12.34 9.16 11.56
CA ASP A 275 -11.79 9.72 12.81
C ASP A 275 -10.39 9.18 13.10
N ALA A 276 -10.21 7.85 13.04
CA ALA A 276 -8.92 7.22 13.29
C ALA A 276 -7.90 7.58 12.20
N LEU A 277 -8.36 7.66 10.94
CA LEU A 277 -7.53 8.04 9.81
C LEU A 277 -7.02 9.49 9.95
N LEU A 278 -7.88 10.43 10.33
CA LEU A 278 -7.48 11.83 10.53
C LEU A 278 -6.50 12.03 11.68
N LEU A 279 -6.62 11.22 12.75
CA LEU A 279 -5.65 11.20 13.84
C LEU A 279 -4.29 10.66 13.36
N ASP A 280 -4.30 9.60 12.57
CA ASP A 280 -3.09 9.02 11.98
C ASP A 280 -2.42 9.99 11.00
N VAL A 281 -3.22 10.69 10.18
CA VAL A 281 -2.75 11.75 9.27
C VAL A 281 -2.11 12.89 10.03
N ALA A 282 -2.72 13.37 11.12
CA ALA A 282 -2.12 14.42 11.96
C ALA A 282 -0.78 13.97 12.58
N GLY A 283 -0.74 12.74 13.10
CA GLY A 283 0.47 12.15 13.66
C GLY A 283 1.56 11.99 12.61
N THR A 284 1.21 11.50 11.42
CA THR A 284 2.15 11.32 10.31
C THR A 284 2.67 12.65 9.81
N ALA A 285 1.81 13.65 9.60
CA ALA A 285 2.22 15.01 9.21
C ALA A 285 3.22 15.62 10.21
N ALA A 286 2.96 15.51 11.51
CA ALA A 286 3.89 15.95 12.54
C ALA A 286 5.21 15.18 12.48
N SER A 287 5.13 13.86 12.29
CA SER A 287 6.30 13.00 12.21
C SER A 287 7.18 13.29 10.97
N LEU A 288 6.56 13.72 9.87
CA LEU A 288 7.20 14.14 8.63
C LEU A 288 7.68 15.60 8.69
N GLY A 289 7.53 16.28 9.84
CA GLY A 289 7.98 17.66 10.03
C GLY A 289 7.10 18.73 9.36
N LEU A 290 5.91 18.35 8.88
CA LEU A 290 4.98 19.26 8.19
C LEU A 290 4.23 20.16 9.17
N ALA A 291 4.04 19.71 10.41
CA ALA A 291 3.32 20.44 11.44
C ALA A 291 4.01 20.35 12.80
N VAL A 292 3.94 21.42 13.59
CA VAL A 292 4.43 21.50 14.97
C VAL A 292 3.29 21.97 15.86
N ASP A 293 3.04 21.25 16.96
CA ASP A 293 1.89 21.49 17.86
C ASP A 293 0.53 21.52 17.12
N GLY A 294 0.44 20.78 16.02
CA GLY A 294 -0.74 20.70 15.16
C GLY A 294 -0.91 21.88 14.20
N ILE A 295 0.05 22.81 14.11
CA ILE A 295 0.04 23.90 13.12
C ILE A 295 1.01 23.57 11.99
N VAL A 296 0.53 23.60 10.74
CA VAL A 296 1.34 23.37 9.54
C VAL A 296 2.37 24.50 9.39
N THR A 297 3.63 24.11 9.23
CA THR A 297 4.74 25.05 9.04
C THR A 297 4.71 25.64 7.63
N SER A 298 5.41 26.76 7.38
CA SER A 298 5.54 27.30 6.02
C SER A 298 6.14 26.30 5.05
N THR A 299 7.10 25.51 5.53
CA THR A 299 7.80 24.47 4.77
C THR A 299 6.92 23.26 4.53
N GLY A 300 6.11 22.88 5.52
CA GLY A 300 5.08 21.85 5.34
C GLY A 300 4.06 22.23 4.26
N ARG A 301 3.61 23.49 4.25
CA ARG A 301 2.70 24.00 3.22
C ARG A 301 3.36 24.00 1.82
N ALA A 302 4.60 24.50 1.73
CA ALA A 302 5.36 24.48 0.48
C ALA A 302 5.57 23.05 -0.07
N LEU A 303 5.89 22.09 0.79
CA LEU A 303 6.06 20.68 0.42
C LEU A 303 4.77 20.02 -0.06
N LEU A 304 3.64 20.32 0.57
CA LEU A 304 2.33 19.84 0.12
C LEU A 304 1.94 20.43 -1.25
N ASP A 305 2.41 21.63 -1.56
CA ASP A 305 2.25 22.27 -2.87
C ASP A 305 3.32 21.82 -3.90
N GLY A 306 4.27 20.97 -3.50
CA GLY A 306 5.32 20.42 -4.36
C GLY A 306 6.55 21.32 -4.58
N ASP A 307 6.76 22.34 -3.73
CA ASP A 307 7.90 23.25 -3.80
C ASP A 307 9.13 22.67 -3.04
N ALA A 308 10.08 22.16 -3.82
CA ALA A 308 11.29 21.52 -3.30
C ALA A 308 12.35 22.50 -2.78
N ASP A 309 12.37 23.75 -3.26
CA ASP A 309 13.43 24.71 -2.94
C ASP A 309 13.35 25.13 -1.47
N GLN A 310 12.14 25.33 -0.96
CA GLN A 310 11.91 25.68 0.45
C GLN A 310 12.39 24.59 1.41
N ALA A 311 12.31 23.31 1.03
CA ALA A 311 12.79 22.20 1.86
C ALA A 311 14.31 22.15 1.95
N ALA A 312 15.02 22.64 0.92
CA ALA A 312 16.47 22.66 0.88
C ALA A 312 17.07 23.69 1.86
N ASP A 313 16.43 24.85 2.00
CA ASP A 313 16.89 25.94 2.88
C ASP A 313 16.71 25.63 4.37
N ASP A 314 15.76 24.76 4.69
CA ASP A 314 15.35 24.42 6.05
C ASP A 314 16.14 23.26 6.66
N LEU A 315 16.64 22.34 5.81
CA LEU A 315 17.39 21.19 6.25
C LEU A 315 18.85 21.53 6.57
N PRO A 316 19.51 20.77 7.46
CA PRO A 316 20.94 20.92 7.69
C PRO A 316 21.73 20.65 6.38
N GLY A 317 22.66 21.54 6.06
CA GLY A 317 23.54 21.38 4.90
C GLY A 317 24.36 20.08 4.97
N THR A 318 24.61 19.47 3.81
CA THR A 318 25.40 18.25 3.72
C THR A 318 26.90 18.54 3.75
N VAL A 319 27.67 17.53 4.15
CA VAL A 319 29.14 17.54 4.09
C VAL A 319 29.62 16.47 3.12
N GLU A 320 30.73 16.74 2.45
CA GLU A 320 31.36 15.81 1.50
C GLU A 320 32.58 15.09 2.11
N ARG A 321 33.00 15.50 3.31
CA ARG A 321 34.21 14.98 3.95
C ARG A 321 34.00 14.46 5.36
N VAL A 322 34.68 13.35 5.66
CA VAL A 322 34.69 12.66 6.96
C VAL A 322 36.07 12.71 7.61
N TYR A 323 36.12 12.54 8.92
CA TYR A 323 37.36 12.33 9.66
C TYR A 323 37.61 10.84 9.84
N LEU A 324 38.71 10.35 9.26
CA LEU A 324 39.18 8.98 9.45
C LEU A 324 40.13 8.93 10.65
N GLN A 325 39.79 8.15 11.68
CA GLN A 325 40.57 8.04 12.90
C GLN A 325 41.48 6.81 12.91
N HIS A 326 42.47 6.80 13.80
CA HIS A 326 43.48 5.74 13.89
C HIS A 326 42.93 4.42 14.47
N ASP A 327 41.80 4.48 15.16
CA ASP A 327 41.05 3.35 15.74
C ASP A 327 39.98 2.80 14.78
N LEU A 328 40.06 3.13 13.48
CA LEU A 328 39.12 2.72 12.43
C LEU A 328 37.70 3.31 12.58
N THR A 329 37.54 4.30 13.47
CA THR A 329 36.33 5.11 13.56
C THR A 329 36.31 6.13 12.42
N VAL A 330 35.15 6.33 11.81
CA VAL A 330 34.89 7.39 10.83
C VAL A 330 33.83 8.33 11.42
N ILE A 331 34.13 9.63 11.42
CA ILE A 331 33.20 10.65 11.94
C ILE A 331 32.79 11.57 10.78
N ALA A 332 31.51 11.62 10.47
CA ALA A 332 30.93 12.66 9.63
C ALA A 332 30.53 13.85 10.51
N PRO A 333 31.04 15.07 10.26
CA PRO A 333 30.71 16.26 11.07
C PRO A 333 29.33 16.86 10.78
N GLY A 334 28.65 16.36 9.76
CA GLY A 334 27.34 16.75 9.28
C GLY A 334 26.69 15.56 8.55
N PRO A 335 25.44 15.69 8.11
CA PRO A 335 24.82 14.71 7.23
C PRO A 335 25.67 14.56 5.95
N LEU A 336 26.07 13.34 5.62
CA LEU A 336 26.78 13.12 4.35
C LEU A 336 25.83 13.30 3.18
N ALA A 337 26.39 13.71 2.03
CA ALA A 337 25.71 13.56 0.76
C ALA A 337 25.29 12.07 0.60
N PRO A 338 24.03 11.76 0.25
CA PRO A 338 23.54 10.38 0.21
C PRO A 338 24.37 9.41 -0.64
N VAL A 339 24.93 9.89 -1.76
CA VAL A 339 25.85 9.11 -2.60
C VAL A 339 27.16 8.78 -1.88
N ASP A 340 27.69 9.71 -1.07
CA ASP A 340 28.91 9.49 -0.29
C ASP A 340 28.66 8.64 0.97
N ASP A 341 27.48 8.74 1.59
CA ASP A 341 27.02 7.83 2.64
C ASP A 341 26.96 6.38 2.11
N ASP A 342 26.32 6.19 0.96
CA ASP A 342 26.20 4.87 0.32
C ASP A 342 27.57 4.29 -0.06
N ALA A 343 28.43 5.12 -0.65
CA ALA A 343 29.80 4.72 -0.97
C ALA A 343 30.61 4.36 0.29
N LEU A 344 30.52 5.14 1.38
CA LEU A 344 31.20 4.86 2.64
C LEU A 344 30.72 3.53 3.25
N ARG A 345 29.43 3.20 3.13
CA ARG A 345 28.85 1.96 3.65
C ARG A 345 29.34 0.69 2.97
N THR A 346 29.97 0.83 1.81
CA THR A 346 30.69 -0.29 1.16
C THR A 346 31.81 -0.82 2.06
N VAL A 347 32.46 0.05 2.85
CA VAL A 347 33.62 -0.31 3.69
C VAL A 347 33.41 -0.07 5.18
N ALA A 348 32.27 0.49 5.60
CA ALA A 348 32.00 0.83 6.98
C ALA A 348 30.55 0.52 7.38
N VAL A 349 30.33 0.16 8.64
CA VAL A 349 28.98 0.04 9.22
C VAL A 349 28.66 1.31 10.01
N LEU A 350 27.46 1.83 9.87
CA LEU A 350 26.97 2.92 10.71
C LEU A 350 26.75 2.41 12.15
N GLU A 351 27.45 3.00 13.12
CA GLU A 351 27.29 2.71 14.55
C GLU A 351 26.33 3.68 15.26
N ALA A 352 26.30 4.94 14.81
CA ALA A 352 25.44 5.97 15.37
C ALA A 352 24.96 6.94 14.27
N PRO A 353 23.67 6.91 13.88
CA PRO A 353 23.08 7.90 12.98
C PRO A 353 22.96 9.27 13.64
N GLY A 354 22.68 10.28 12.81
CA GLY A 354 22.34 11.64 13.24
C GLY A 354 23.18 12.70 12.52
N LEU A 355 23.11 13.94 13.01
CA LEU A 355 23.85 15.07 12.44
C LEU A 355 25.36 14.85 12.44
N ALA A 356 25.88 14.17 13.46
CA ALA A 356 27.28 13.76 13.53
C ALA A 356 27.38 12.24 13.53
N ALA A 357 27.24 11.64 12.34
CA ALA A 357 27.20 10.19 12.18
C ALA A 357 28.57 9.56 12.44
N ARG A 358 28.56 8.39 13.11
CA ARG A 358 29.76 7.57 13.35
C ARG A 358 29.66 6.26 12.60
N TYR A 359 30.70 5.93 11.85
CA TYR A 359 30.85 4.64 11.19
C TYR A 359 32.08 3.92 11.71
N ARG A 360 32.10 2.60 11.51
CA ARG A 360 33.20 1.72 11.85
C ARG A 360 33.66 0.95 10.63
N ILE A 361 34.94 1.07 10.32
CA ILE A 361 35.60 0.16 9.40
C ILE A 361 36.12 -1.03 10.21
N SER A 362 35.95 -2.23 9.67
CA SER A 362 36.46 -3.46 10.26
C SER A 362 37.08 -4.35 9.19
N GLU A 363 37.77 -5.41 9.62
CA GLU A 363 38.29 -6.41 8.68
C GLU A 363 37.14 -7.09 7.90
N ASP A 364 35.97 -7.24 8.53
CA ASP A 364 34.81 -7.91 7.93
C ASP A 364 34.12 -7.02 6.88
N THR A 365 34.04 -5.71 7.11
CA THR A 365 33.51 -4.77 6.10
C THR A 365 34.44 -4.67 4.89
N LEU A 366 35.75 -4.67 5.12
CA LEU A 366 36.74 -4.68 4.04
C LEU A 366 36.68 -5.98 3.23
N ARG A 367 36.60 -7.15 3.91
CA ARG A 367 36.40 -8.45 3.23
C ARG A 367 35.12 -8.44 2.38
N ALA A 368 34.02 -7.93 2.91
CA ALA A 368 32.77 -7.82 2.16
C ALA A 368 32.94 -6.95 0.90
N ALA A 369 33.64 -5.82 1.00
CA ALA A 369 33.93 -4.96 -0.14
C ALA A 369 34.78 -5.67 -1.22
N PHE A 370 35.83 -6.38 -0.83
CA PHE A 370 36.66 -7.13 -1.79
C PHE A 370 35.85 -8.24 -2.48
N ARG A 371 34.98 -8.96 -1.74
CA ARG A 371 34.06 -9.97 -2.31
C ARG A 371 33.03 -9.37 -3.27
N ALA A 372 32.61 -8.13 -3.03
CA ALA A 372 31.77 -7.37 -3.96
C ALA A 372 32.51 -6.90 -5.22
N GLY A 373 33.82 -7.15 -5.32
CA GLY A 373 34.65 -6.88 -6.49
C GLY A 373 35.45 -5.58 -6.43
N HIS A 374 35.45 -4.87 -5.29
CA HIS A 374 36.25 -3.67 -5.12
C HIS A 374 37.74 -4.01 -4.99
N SER A 375 38.62 -3.31 -5.72
CA SER A 375 40.06 -3.47 -5.59
C SER A 375 40.63 -2.65 -4.43
N ARG A 376 41.86 -2.97 -4.02
CA ARG A 376 42.62 -2.20 -3.04
C ARG A 376 42.67 -0.71 -3.41
N ASP A 377 42.94 -0.43 -4.69
CA ASP A 377 43.11 0.93 -5.18
C ASP A 377 41.77 1.67 -5.25
N ASP A 378 40.65 0.96 -5.49
CA ASP A 378 39.30 1.53 -5.39
C ASP A 378 39.00 1.98 -3.95
N LEU A 379 39.30 1.13 -2.95
CA LEU A 379 39.04 1.45 -1.55
C LEU A 379 39.90 2.63 -1.06
N LEU A 380 41.18 2.67 -1.44
CA LEU A 380 42.06 3.79 -1.12
C LEU A 380 41.62 5.08 -1.83
N SER A 381 41.17 4.99 -3.08
CA SER A 381 40.67 6.15 -3.82
C SER A 381 39.38 6.70 -3.20
N LEU A 382 38.45 5.82 -2.83
CA LEU A 382 37.21 6.16 -2.12
C LEU A 382 37.51 6.88 -0.79
N LEU A 383 38.29 6.25 0.08
CA LEU A 383 38.62 6.80 1.41
C LEU A 383 39.46 8.08 1.29
N GLY A 384 40.33 8.17 0.27
CA GLY A 384 41.12 9.36 -0.02
C GLY A 384 40.25 10.55 -0.44
N ARG A 385 39.23 10.31 -1.28
CA ARG A 385 38.25 11.32 -1.69
C ARG A 385 37.43 11.83 -0.50
N LEU A 386 36.92 10.92 0.33
CA LEU A 386 36.05 11.26 1.46
C LEU A 386 36.82 11.84 2.65
N SER A 387 38.12 11.58 2.81
CA SER A 387 38.83 12.00 4.01
C SER A 387 39.15 13.50 4.04
N ALA A 388 38.83 14.14 5.16
CA ALA A 388 39.25 15.50 5.48
C ALA A 388 40.75 15.59 5.81
N THR A 389 41.30 14.52 6.40
CA THR A 389 42.64 14.49 7.05
C THR A 389 43.64 13.54 6.39
N GLY A 390 43.26 12.87 5.30
CA GLY A 390 44.01 11.76 4.69
C GLY A 390 43.70 10.41 5.36
N ILE A 391 44.25 9.33 4.80
CA ILE A 391 44.03 7.96 5.29
C ILE A 391 45.06 7.65 6.39
N PRO A 392 44.63 7.29 7.62
CA PRO A 392 45.55 6.89 8.69
C PRO A 392 46.35 5.65 8.31
N GLN A 393 47.63 5.62 8.68
CA GLN A 393 48.52 4.48 8.41
C GLN A 393 47.94 3.12 8.89
N PRO A 394 47.31 3.01 10.08
CA PRO A 394 46.71 1.75 10.50
C PRO A 394 45.62 1.24 9.56
N LEU A 395 44.80 2.14 9.01
CA LEU A 395 43.74 1.79 8.05
C LEU A 395 44.33 1.36 6.70
N ALA A 396 45.33 2.09 6.19
CA ALA A 396 46.01 1.71 4.96
C ALA A 396 46.66 0.32 5.07
N TYR A 397 47.35 0.06 6.19
CA TYR A 397 47.93 -1.26 6.47
C TYR A 397 46.88 -2.36 6.56
N LEU A 398 45.73 -2.10 7.22
CA LEU A 398 44.65 -3.08 7.30
C LEU A 398 44.09 -3.42 5.92
N ILE A 399 43.88 -2.41 5.06
CA ILE A 399 43.44 -2.61 3.67
C ILE A 399 44.45 -3.48 2.91
N ASP A 400 45.75 -3.18 3.02
CA ASP A 400 46.82 -3.96 2.37
C ASP A 400 46.84 -5.42 2.85
N GLN A 401 46.69 -5.62 4.16
CA GLN A 401 46.67 -6.93 4.79
C GLN A 401 45.48 -7.77 4.33
N VAL A 402 44.28 -7.18 4.26
CA VAL A 402 43.07 -7.88 3.82
C VAL A 402 43.14 -8.15 2.31
N ALA A 403 43.53 -7.16 1.50
CA ALA A 403 43.69 -7.31 0.06
C ALA A 403 44.70 -8.42 -0.30
N GLY A 404 45.81 -8.52 0.44
CA GLY A 404 46.81 -9.57 0.21
C GLY A 404 46.37 -10.98 0.63
N ARG A 405 45.30 -11.10 1.42
CA ARG A 405 44.72 -12.38 1.87
C ARG A 405 43.45 -12.76 1.12
N ASP A 406 42.72 -11.79 0.58
CA ASP A 406 41.48 -12.05 -0.13
C ASP A 406 41.72 -12.88 -1.40
N GLY A 407 40.89 -13.89 -1.63
CA GLY A 407 41.07 -14.84 -2.73
C GLY A 407 42.28 -15.77 -2.63
N SER A 408 42.96 -15.81 -1.48
CA SER A 408 44.08 -16.73 -1.25
C SER A 408 43.64 -18.20 -1.10
N ILE A 409 42.37 -18.44 -0.78
CA ILE A 409 41.75 -19.77 -0.82
C ILE A 409 40.74 -19.78 -1.97
N VAL A 410 40.92 -20.67 -2.94
CA VAL A 410 40.08 -20.77 -4.13
C VAL A 410 39.26 -22.04 -4.05
N VAL A 411 37.93 -21.91 -4.10
CA VAL A 411 36.98 -23.02 -4.09
C VAL A 411 36.50 -23.26 -5.52
N ASP A 412 36.78 -24.46 -6.04
CA ASP A 412 36.50 -24.86 -7.42
C ASP A 412 35.74 -26.21 -7.47
N ARG A 413 35.25 -26.61 -8.64
CA ARG A 413 34.66 -27.95 -8.81
C ARG A 413 35.74 -29.00 -8.67
N GLY A 414 35.42 -30.10 -7.99
CA GLY A 414 36.30 -31.25 -7.88
C GLY A 414 36.63 -31.88 -9.24
N PRO A 415 37.75 -32.62 -9.36
CA PRO A 415 38.13 -33.32 -10.56
C PRO A 415 36.99 -34.24 -11.05
N GLY A 416 36.60 -34.13 -12.32
CA GLY A 416 35.49 -34.90 -12.90
C GLY A 416 34.09 -34.33 -12.63
N GLY A 417 33.98 -33.12 -12.05
CA GLY A 417 32.71 -32.41 -11.86
C GLY A 417 31.91 -32.85 -10.63
N VAL A 418 32.50 -33.68 -9.77
CA VAL A 418 31.89 -34.19 -8.53
C VAL A 418 32.65 -33.64 -7.33
N GLY A 419 31.93 -33.11 -6.34
CA GLY A 419 32.52 -32.54 -5.14
C GLY A 419 33.21 -31.19 -5.38
N THR A 420 34.13 -30.84 -4.48
CA THR A 420 34.81 -29.55 -4.42
C THR A 420 36.31 -29.74 -4.26
N GLU A 421 37.08 -28.89 -4.94
CA GLU A 421 38.51 -28.72 -4.75
C GLU A 421 38.77 -27.33 -4.14
N VAL A 422 39.54 -27.27 -3.06
CA VAL A 422 39.91 -26.04 -2.36
C VAL A 422 41.42 -25.87 -2.45
N ARG A 423 41.89 -24.83 -3.15
CA ARG A 423 43.31 -24.52 -3.33
C ARG A 423 43.73 -23.37 -2.42
N GLY A 424 44.92 -23.43 -1.86
CA GLY A 424 45.46 -22.37 -0.99
C GLY A 424 46.92 -22.63 -0.62
N THR A 425 47.49 -21.82 0.27
CA THR A 425 48.84 -22.10 0.80
C THR A 425 48.81 -23.26 1.79
N ALA A 426 49.97 -23.90 2.02
CA ALA A 426 50.05 -25.04 2.94
C ALA A 426 49.55 -24.70 4.35
N ASP A 427 49.98 -23.56 4.90
CA ASP A 427 49.58 -23.11 6.23
C ASP A 427 48.07 -22.83 6.33
N GLN A 428 47.47 -22.31 5.27
CA GLN A 428 46.02 -22.06 5.21
C GLN A 428 45.22 -23.35 5.23
N LEU A 429 45.64 -24.33 4.43
CA LEU A 429 44.94 -25.61 4.34
C LEU A 429 45.22 -26.51 5.55
N ASP A 430 46.34 -26.32 6.24
CA ASP A 430 46.58 -26.89 7.57
C ASP A 430 45.50 -26.43 8.56
N LEU A 431 45.26 -25.12 8.63
CA LEU A 431 44.24 -24.53 9.51
C LEU A 431 42.83 -25.04 9.17
N VAL A 432 42.44 -24.97 7.89
CA VAL A 432 41.14 -25.47 7.41
C VAL A 432 40.95 -26.96 7.73
N GLY A 433 42.00 -27.77 7.56
CA GLY A 433 41.95 -29.21 7.78
C GLY A 433 41.78 -29.60 9.25
N VAL A 434 42.24 -28.77 10.20
CA VAL A 434 42.13 -29.04 11.65
C VAL A 434 40.96 -28.32 12.33
N ASP A 435 40.29 -27.41 11.63
CA ASP A 435 39.14 -26.66 12.13
C ASP A 435 38.00 -27.59 12.58
N ALA A 436 37.52 -27.37 13.80
CA ALA A 436 36.50 -28.20 14.41
C ALA A 436 35.14 -28.09 13.72
N GLU A 437 34.78 -26.90 13.26
CA GLU A 437 33.49 -26.61 12.64
C GLU A 437 33.45 -27.09 11.17
N LEU A 438 34.63 -27.20 10.53
CA LEU A 438 34.76 -27.68 9.16
C LEU A 438 35.01 -29.19 9.05
N ARG A 439 35.29 -29.89 10.15
CA ARG A 439 35.56 -31.34 10.14
C ARG A 439 34.46 -32.18 9.49
N GLN A 440 33.21 -31.71 9.57
CA GLN A 440 32.05 -32.35 8.95
C GLN A 440 32.11 -32.40 7.41
N LEU A 441 32.92 -31.54 6.79
CA LEU A 441 33.14 -31.54 5.34
C LEU A 441 34.00 -32.71 4.88
N ALA A 442 34.55 -33.54 5.78
CA ALA A 442 35.28 -34.77 5.44
C ALA A 442 36.40 -34.51 4.42
N TRP A 443 37.33 -33.64 4.78
CA TRP A 443 38.44 -33.23 3.93
C TRP A 443 39.39 -34.39 3.59
N GLU A 444 39.71 -34.52 2.31
CA GLU A 444 40.81 -35.33 1.80
C GLU A 444 41.91 -34.39 1.29
N ARG A 445 43.16 -34.68 1.64
CA ARG A 445 44.30 -33.82 1.30
C ARG A 445 45.22 -34.50 0.28
N PRO A 446 45.00 -34.32 -1.02
CA PRO A 446 45.85 -34.91 -2.05
C PRO A 446 47.28 -34.33 -2.06
N ASP A 447 47.44 -33.04 -1.72
CA ASP A 447 48.73 -32.38 -1.64
C ASP A 447 48.72 -31.21 -0.62
N LEU A 448 49.88 -30.54 -0.44
CA LEU A 448 50.01 -29.47 0.56
C LEU A 448 49.15 -28.24 0.25
N THR A 449 48.83 -28.01 -1.02
CA THR A 449 48.13 -26.82 -1.55
C THR A 449 46.70 -27.09 -2.00
N THR A 450 46.18 -28.30 -1.76
CA THR A 450 44.84 -28.72 -2.18
C THR A 450 44.13 -29.54 -1.11
N LEU A 451 42.89 -29.17 -0.78
CA LEU A 451 41.91 -29.99 -0.06
C LEU A 451 40.77 -30.37 -1.01
N THR A 452 40.19 -31.53 -0.80
CA THR A 452 39.05 -32.01 -1.59
C THR A 452 37.95 -32.53 -0.67
N THR A 453 36.71 -32.43 -1.12
CA THR A 453 35.56 -32.94 -0.40
C THR A 453 34.43 -33.32 -1.35
N ARG A 454 33.60 -34.27 -0.95
CA ARG A 454 32.40 -34.69 -1.71
C ARG A 454 31.26 -33.66 -1.69
N TYR A 455 31.30 -32.66 -0.81
CA TYR A 455 30.22 -31.66 -0.71
C TYR A 455 30.24 -30.69 -1.91
N PRO A 456 29.09 -30.09 -2.29
CA PRO A 456 29.03 -29.14 -3.40
C PRO A 456 29.81 -27.84 -3.12
N PRO A 457 30.40 -27.19 -4.15
CA PRO A 457 31.27 -26.02 -3.96
C PRO A 457 30.63 -24.84 -3.24
N HIS A 458 29.34 -24.56 -3.49
CA HIS A 458 28.63 -23.49 -2.79
C HIS A 458 28.47 -23.76 -1.28
N VAL A 459 28.23 -25.01 -0.88
CA VAL A 459 28.12 -25.40 0.54
C VAL A 459 29.48 -25.25 1.22
N VAL A 460 30.54 -25.70 0.55
CA VAL A 460 31.91 -25.61 1.06
C VAL A 460 32.36 -24.16 1.18
N HIS A 461 32.06 -23.33 0.18
CA HIS A 461 32.33 -21.90 0.21
C HIS A 461 31.63 -21.22 1.38
N THR A 462 30.31 -21.41 1.54
CA THR A 462 29.57 -20.84 2.66
C THR A 462 30.13 -21.30 4.01
N ALA A 463 30.49 -22.58 4.17
CA ALA A 463 31.08 -23.06 5.41
C ALA A 463 32.46 -22.44 5.70
N LEU A 464 33.31 -22.28 4.68
CA LEU A 464 34.59 -21.58 4.81
C LEU A 464 34.39 -20.10 5.16
N GLU A 465 33.39 -19.45 4.57
CA GLU A 465 33.03 -18.06 4.86
C GLU A 465 32.50 -17.88 6.29
N ASP A 466 31.65 -18.79 6.77
CA ASP A 466 31.11 -18.79 8.13
C ASP A 466 32.24 -18.88 9.18
N GLN A 467 33.33 -19.59 8.85
CA GLN A 467 34.54 -19.68 9.66
C GLN A 467 35.59 -18.61 9.31
N ARG A 468 35.22 -17.59 8.54
CA ARG A 468 36.04 -16.42 8.19
C ARG A 468 37.31 -16.72 7.39
N TYR A 469 37.37 -17.85 6.69
CA TYR A 469 38.43 -18.10 5.71
C TYR A 469 38.22 -17.25 4.45
N PRO A 470 39.28 -16.69 3.84
CA PRO A 470 39.18 -15.82 2.66
C PRO A 470 39.01 -16.65 1.37
N ALA A 471 37.92 -17.43 1.33
CA ALA A 471 37.57 -18.30 0.23
C ALA A 471 36.87 -17.53 -0.90
N VAL A 472 37.19 -17.85 -2.15
CA VAL A 472 36.50 -17.32 -3.33
C VAL A 472 36.03 -18.47 -4.22
N LEU A 473 34.75 -18.45 -4.61
CA LEU A 473 34.15 -19.43 -5.50
C LEU A 473 34.45 -19.10 -6.98
N THR A 474 35.09 -20.02 -7.71
CA THR A 474 35.36 -19.84 -9.14
C THR A 474 34.06 -19.75 -9.95
N THR A 475 34.09 -19.10 -11.11
CA THR A 475 32.92 -18.99 -11.99
C THR A 475 32.38 -20.36 -12.42
N ALA A 476 33.26 -21.35 -12.63
CA ALA A 476 32.85 -22.72 -12.94
C ALA A 476 32.15 -23.40 -11.74
N ALA A 477 32.54 -23.08 -10.51
CA ALA A 477 31.99 -23.64 -9.28
C ALA A 477 30.74 -22.92 -8.77
N ARG A 478 30.40 -21.75 -9.32
CA ARG A 478 29.12 -21.09 -9.06
C ARG A 478 27.98 -22.02 -9.48
N PRO A 479 26.95 -22.20 -8.62
CA PRO A 479 25.74 -22.87 -9.05
C PRO A 479 25.16 -22.09 -10.24
N GLU A 480 24.79 -22.80 -11.32
CA GLU A 480 23.94 -22.22 -12.35
C GLU A 480 22.72 -21.66 -11.63
N ALA A 481 22.45 -20.36 -11.78
CA ALA A 481 21.43 -19.63 -11.03
C ALA A 481 20.07 -20.32 -11.17
N HIS A 482 19.79 -21.24 -10.26
CA HIS A 482 18.46 -21.74 -10.05
C HIS A 482 17.80 -20.66 -9.22
N HIS A 483 16.91 -19.91 -9.90
CA HIS A 483 15.82 -19.21 -9.25
C HIS A 483 15.37 -20.06 -8.07
N GLY A 484 15.43 -19.49 -6.87
CA GLY A 484 15.08 -20.19 -5.64
C GLY A 484 13.73 -20.89 -5.79
N PRO A 485 13.46 -21.95 -5.00
CA PRO A 485 12.18 -22.64 -5.06
C PRO A 485 11.08 -21.58 -4.98
N PRO A 486 10.06 -21.59 -5.87
CA PRO A 486 9.02 -20.58 -5.84
C PRO A 486 8.46 -20.57 -4.42
N GLY A 487 8.70 -19.45 -3.72
CA GLY A 487 8.08 -19.17 -2.45
C GLY A 487 6.60 -19.46 -2.64
N ARG A 488 6.04 -20.27 -1.75
CA ARG A 488 4.63 -20.64 -1.81
C ARG A 488 3.86 -19.32 -1.78
N ARG A 489 3.36 -18.87 -2.93
CA ARG A 489 2.52 -17.68 -3.04
C ARG A 489 1.45 -17.83 -1.98
N SER A 490 1.54 -17.01 -0.93
CA SER A 490 0.38 -16.81 -0.09
C SER A 490 -0.69 -16.31 -1.04
N PRO A 491 -1.90 -16.89 -1.05
CA PRO A 491 -2.98 -16.29 -1.83
C PRO A 491 -3.23 -14.93 -1.19
N THR A 492 -2.63 -13.88 -1.76
CA THR A 492 -3.13 -12.54 -1.57
C THR A 492 -4.61 -12.62 -1.97
N GLY A 493 -5.49 -12.22 -1.06
CA GLY A 493 -6.89 -12.05 -1.42
C GLY A 493 -6.95 -11.16 -2.66
N ARG A 494 -7.85 -11.44 -3.60
CA ARG A 494 -8.07 -10.55 -4.75
C ARG A 494 -8.27 -9.13 -4.22
N SER A 495 -7.64 -8.14 -4.86
CA SER A 495 -7.95 -6.75 -4.55
C SER A 495 -9.46 -6.47 -4.79
N PRO A 496 -10.03 -5.41 -4.21
CA PRO A 496 -11.41 -5.02 -4.48
C PRO A 496 -11.69 -4.89 -5.99
N GLU A 497 -10.76 -4.30 -6.74
CA GLU A 497 -10.83 -4.12 -8.20
C GLU A 497 -10.80 -5.46 -8.92
N GLN A 498 -9.90 -6.37 -8.53
CA GLN A 498 -9.83 -7.72 -9.10
C GLN A 498 -11.11 -8.53 -8.80
N SER A 499 -11.71 -8.33 -7.62
CA SER A 499 -12.96 -8.98 -7.24
C SER A 499 -14.15 -8.40 -8.02
N ALA A 500 -14.18 -7.08 -8.23
CA ALA A 500 -15.17 -6.39 -9.04
C ALA A 500 -15.10 -6.85 -10.50
N HIS A 501 -13.90 -6.85 -11.09
CA HIS A 501 -13.67 -7.34 -12.45
C HIS A 501 -14.16 -8.77 -12.64
N ALA A 502 -13.78 -9.68 -11.74
CA ALA A 502 -14.22 -11.08 -11.80
C ALA A 502 -15.74 -11.27 -11.62
N LEU A 503 -16.42 -10.37 -10.87
CA LEU A 503 -17.88 -10.37 -10.78
C LEU A 503 -18.51 -9.89 -12.09
N VAL A 504 -18.04 -8.76 -12.64
CA VAL A 504 -18.58 -8.16 -13.87
C VAL A 504 -18.43 -9.12 -15.05
N GLU A 505 -17.24 -9.69 -15.25
CA GLU A 505 -16.99 -10.70 -16.29
C GLU A 505 -18.00 -11.85 -16.21
N ARG A 506 -18.23 -12.36 -14.99
CA ARG A 506 -19.19 -13.45 -14.74
C ARG A 506 -20.64 -13.04 -15.02
N LEU A 507 -21.07 -11.84 -14.63
CA LEU A 507 -22.40 -11.33 -14.94
C LEU A 507 -22.63 -11.19 -16.46
N ARG A 508 -21.61 -10.70 -17.20
CA ARG A 508 -21.67 -10.60 -18.66
C ARG A 508 -21.69 -11.96 -19.34
N LEU A 509 -20.87 -12.91 -18.88
CA LEU A 509 -20.87 -14.29 -19.40
C LEU A 509 -22.20 -15.01 -19.17
N THR A 510 -22.83 -14.82 -18.01
CA THR A 510 -24.19 -15.35 -17.74
C THR A 510 -25.21 -14.75 -18.71
N THR A 511 -25.09 -13.44 -19.00
CA THR A 511 -25.98 -12.75 -19.95
C THR A 511 -25.78 -13.24 -21.39
N GLN A 512 -24.54 -13.48 -21.82
CA GLN A 512 -24.20 -13.96 -23.18
C GLN A 512 -24.53 -15.44 -23.40
N ARG A 513 -24.40 -16.30 -22.37
CA ARG A 513 -24.71 -17.74 -22.51
C ARG A 513 -26.21 -18.05 -22.63
N GLY A 514 -27.08 -17.09 -22.33
CA GLY A 514 -28.54 -17.22 -22.36
C GLY A 514 -29.22 -16.93 -23.72
N ASP A 515 -28.48 -16.85 -24.83
CA ASP A 515 -28.88 -16.29 -26.14
C ASP A 515 -30.11 -16.90 -26.88
N ALA A 516 -30.87 -17.82 -26.29
CA ALA A 516 -32.13 -18.31 -26.88
C ALA A 516 -33.41 -17.76 -26.23
N GLU A 517 -33.41 -17.38 -24.95
CA GLU A 517 -34.58 -16.84 -24.22
C GLU A 517 -34.27 -15.66 -23.23
N PRO A 518 -33.22 -14.83 -23.44
CA PRO A 518 -32.70 -13.95 -22.38
C PRO A 518 -33.62 -12.77 -22.03
N GLU A 519 -34.44 -12.31 -22.98
CA GLU A 519 -35.37 -11.21 -22.76
C GLU A 519 -36.61 -11.66 -21.97
N GLN A 520 -37.08 -12.89 -22.18
CA GLN A 520 -38.23 -13.42 -21.45
C GLN A 520 -37.88 -13.87 -20.04
N GLU A 521 -36.69 -14.44 -19.83
CA GLU A 521 -36.18 -14.73 -18.49
C GLU A 521 -35.99 -13.44 -17.68
N TRP A 522 -35.49 -12.38 -18.31
CA TRP A 522 -35.37 -11.06 -17.70
C TRP A 522 -36.73 -10.46 -17.32
N LEU A 523 -37.69 -10.43 -18.26
CA LEU A 523 -39.06 -9.96 -17.97
C LEU A 523 -39.73 -10.82 -16.91
N GLY A 524 -39.51 -12.13 -16.92
CA GLY A 524 -40.01 -13.06 -15.91
C GLY A 524 -39.45 -12.75 -14.51
N ARG A 525 -38.14 -12.52 -14.39
CA ARG A 525 -37.49 -12.11 -13.13
C ARG A 525 -37.96 -10.74 -12.65
N GLN A 526 -38.12 -9.78 -13.55
CA GLN A 526 -38.66 -8.45 -13.23
C GLN A 526 -40.07 -8.54 -12.66
N ILE A 527 -40.92 -9.40 -13.23
CA ILE A 527 -42.28 -9.64 -12.72
C ILE A 527 -42.25 -10.42 -11.40
N ASP A 528 -41.35 -11.39 -11.22
CA ASP A 528 -41.21 -12.14 -9.95
C ASP A 528 -40.85 -11.20 -8.79
N LEU A 529 -39.97 -10.21 -9.04
CA LEU A 529 -39.67 -9.15 -8.07
C LEU A 529 -40.90 -8.32 -7.72
N ALA A 530 -41.68 -7.89 -8.72
CA ALA A 530 -42.92 -7.16 -8.49
C ALA A 530 -43.96 -7.99 -7.72
N VAL A 531 -44.02 -9.31 -7.94
CA VAL A 531 -44.86 -10.24 -7.16
C VAL A 531 -44.45 -10.25 -5.69
N ARG A 532 -43.15 -10.37 -5.40
CA ARG A 532 -42.63 -10.38 -4.02
C ARG A 532 -42.90 -9.06 -3.31
N GLY A 533 -42.69 -7.93 -3.99
CA GLY A 533 -42.93 -6.58 -3.48
C GLY A 533 -44.41 -6.17 -3.43
N ARG A 534 -45.30 -6.92 -4.11
CA ARG A 534 -46.70 -6.53 -4.40
C ARG A 534 -46.80 -5.15 -5.07
N THR A 535 -45.83 -4.84 -5.94
CA THR A 535 -45.70 -3.53 -6.57
C THR A 535 -46.51 -3.47 -7.87
N PRO A 536 -47.28 -2.41 -8.12
CA PRO A 536 -47.94 -2.20 -9.42
C PRO A 536 -46.91 -2.07 -10.55
N ILE A 537 -47.17 -2.74 -11.67
CA ILE A 537 -46.34 -2.66 -12.89
C ILE A 537 -47.22 -2.44 -14.11
N ARG A 538 -46.67 -1.76 -15.11
CA ARG A 538 -47.25 -1.62 -16.45
C ARG A 538 -46.60 -2.62 -17.39
N VAL A 539 -47.39 -3.56 -17.90
CA VAL A 539 -46.94 -4.61 -18.82
C VAL A 539 -47.50 -4.33 -20.21
N THR A 540 -46.64 -4.16 -21.20
CA THR A 540 -47.05 -4.01 -22.61
C THR A 540 -47.05 -5.38 -23.26
N VAL A 541 -48.21 -5.79 -23.79
CA VAL A 541 -48.39 -7.12 -24.41
C VAL A 541 -48.69 -6.97 -25.91
N ARG A 542 -48.03 -7.78 -26.73
CA ARG A 542 -48.32 -7.90 -28.16
C ARG A 542 -49.56 -8.76 -28.39
N MET A 543 -50.58 -8.16 -28.97
CA MET A 543 -51.84 -8.81 -29.29
C MET A 543 -51.71 -9.62 -30.60
N PRO A 544 -52.61 -10.60 -30.85
CA PRO A 544 -52.58 -11.43 -32.06
C PRO A 544 -52.71 -10.66 -33.38
N ASP A 545 -53.22 -9.43 -33.35
CA ASP A 545 -53.34 -8.53 -34.50
C ASP A 545 -52.07 -7.68 -34.74
N GLY A 546 -51.02 -7.92 -33.95
CA GLY A 546 -49.76 -7.19 -34.01
C GLY A 546 -49.76 -5.85 -33.27
N SER A 547 -50.89 -5.43 -32.69
CA SER A 547 -50.95 -4.23 -31.85
C SER A 547 -50.32 -4.46 -30.48
N GLU A 548 -49.74 -3.42 -29.89
CA GLU A 548 -49.19 -3.47 -28.53
C GLU A 548 -50.14 -2.75 -27.57
N ARG A 549 -50.46 -3.40 -26.45
CA ARG A 549 -51.43 -2.88 -25.48
C ARG A 549 -50.86 -2.88 -24.07
N PRO A 550 -50.83 -1.73 -23.38
CA PRO A 550 -50.38 -1.66 -21.99
C PRO A 550 -51.48 -2.13 -21.02
N PHE A 551 -51.07 -2.80 -19.96
CA PHE A 551 -51.90 -3.21 -18.82
C PHE A 551 -51.21 -2.84 -17.52
N SER A 552 -51.84 -2.01 -16.67
CA SER A 552 -51.38 -1.78 -15.30
C SER A 552 -51.92 -2.88 -14.39
N ILE A 553 -51.05 -3.70 -13.82
CA ILE A 553 -51.39 -4.85 -13.00
C ILE A 553 -50.60 -4.84 -11.69
N VAL A 554 -51.22 -5.33 -10.61
CA VAL A 554 -50.50 -5.80 -9.41
C VAL A 554 -50.31 -7.31 -9.58
N PRO A 555 -49.09 -7.79 -9.89
CA PRO A 555 -48.86 -9.19 -10.19
C PRO A 555 -48.91 -10.02 -8.91
N THR A 556 -49.54 -11.20 -8.98
CA THR A 556 -49.67 -12.15 -7.88
C THR A 556 -48.83 -13.40 -8.07
N SER A 557 -48.53 -13.79 -9.31
CA SER A 557 -47.56 -14.86 -9.59
C SER A 557 -47.02 -14.81 -11.03
N VAL A 558 -45.81 -15.33 -11.21
CA VAL A 558 -45.23 -15.65 -12.53
C VAL A 558 -44.72 -17.10 -12.49
N ALA A 559 -45.34 -17.97 -13.26
CA ALA A 559 -44.98 -19.39 -13.32
C ALA A 559 -45.44 -20.01 -14.64
N ALA A 560 -44.73 -21.04 -15.11
CA ALA A 560 -45.07 -21.78 -16.33
C ALA A 560 -45.34 -20.86 -17.56
N GLY A 561 -44.54 -19.79 -17.71
CA GLY A 561 -44.67 -18.85 -18.82
C GLY A 561 -45.92 -17.97 -18.79
N ARG A 562 -46.58 -17.82 -17.64
CA ARG A 562 -47.78 -16.98 -17.46
C ARG A 562 -47.63 -16.05 -16.27
N VAL A 563 -48.13 -14.83 -16.44
CA VAL A 563 -48.20 -13.78 -15.43
C VAL A 563 -49.65 -13.66 -15.00
N ARG A 564 -49.91 -13.77 -13.70
CA ARG A 564 -51.23 -13.57 -13.10
C ARG A 564 -51.20 -12.33 -12.22
N GLY A 565 -52.23 -11.51 -12.27
CA GLY A 565 -52.30 -10.27 -11.50
C GLY A 565 -53.67 -9.61 -11.56
N ARG A 566 -53.89 -8.63 -10.69
CA ARG A 566 -55.11 -7.81 -10.67
C ARG A 566 -54.87 -6.54 -11.50
N ASP A 567 -55.70 -6.33 -12.52
CA ASP A 567 -55.69 -5.11 -13.33
C ASP A 567 -56.26 -3.94 -12.51
N THR A 568 -55.49 -2.88 -12.35
CA THR A 568 -55.84 -1.73 -11.51
C THR A 568 -56.86 -0.80 -12.18
N ALA A 569 -57.00 -0.84 -13.50
CA ALA A 569 -57.90 0.03 -14.25
C ALA A 569 -59.34 -0.51 -14.29
N VAL A 570 -59.51 -1.84 -14.34
CA VAL A 570 -60.82 -2.49 -14.42
C VAL A 570 -61.14 -3.39 -13.23
N ASP A 571 -60.23 -3.51 -12.27
CA ASP A 571 -60.42 -4.23 -11.00
C ASP A 571 -60.67 -5.75 -11.16
N VAL A 572 -60.15 -6.35 -12.24
CA VAL A 572 -60.36 -7.76 -12.61
C VAL A 572 -59.04 -8.52 -12.60
N GLU A 573 -59.10 -9.80 -12.22
CA GLU A 573 -57.95 -10.71 -12.30
C GLU A 573 -57.67 -11.10 -13.76
N ARG A 574 -56.43 -10.91 -14.20
CA ARG A 574 -55.96 -11.23 -15.55
C ARG A 574 -54.84 -12.26 -15.53
N THR A 575 -54.75 -13.04 -16.60
CA THR A 575 -53.61 -13.92 -16.88
C THR A 575 -53.08 -13.60 -18.27
N LEU A 576 -51.81 -13.22 -18.34
CA LEU A 576 -51.11 -12.81 -19.56
C LEU A 576 -50.00 -13.84 -19.85
N PRO A 577 -49.84 -14.32 -21.10
CA PRO A 577 -48.69 -15.16 -21.44
C PRO A 577 -47.41 -14.31 -21.44
N LEU A 578 -46.40 -14.76 -20.70
CA LEU A 578 -45.08 -14.09 -20.64
C LEU A 578 -44.47 -13.96 -22.03
N SER A 579 -44.78 -14.91 -22.91
CA SER A 579 -44.25 -14.92 -24.28
C SER A 579 -44.72 -13.80 -25.19
N LEU A 580 -45.80 -13.09 -24.80
CA LEU A 580 -46.32 -11.95 -25.53
C LEU A 580 -45.97 -10.62 -24.85
N VAL A 581 -45.27 -10.65 -23.71
CA VAL A 581 -44.83 -9.43 -23.01
C VAL A 581 -43.67 -8.82 -23.79
N VAL A 582 -43.80 -7.55 -24.14
CA VAL A 582 -42.82 -6.77 -24.91
C VAL A 582 -41.99 -5.90 -23.98
N SER A 583 -42.63 -5.28 -22.98
CA SER A 583 -41.94 -4.47 -21.97
C SER A 583 -42.66 -4.55 -20.62
N VAL A 584 -41.91 -4.34 -19.55
CA VAL A 584 -42.41 -4.17 -18.19
C VAL A 584 -41.79 -2.89 -17.64
N GLU A 585 -42.64 -1.98 -17.21
CA GLU A 585 -42.27 -0.72 -16.57
C GLU A 585 -42.85 -0.72 -15.15
N SER A 586 -42.11 -0.21 -14.17
CA SER A 586 -42.62 0.02 -12.82
C SER A 586 -43.60 1.21 -12.87
N ASP A 587 -44.84 1.04 -12.40
CA ASP A 587 -45.74 2.20 -12.22
C ASP A 587 -45.28 2.91 -10.94
N ALA A 588 -44.64 4.08 -11.11
CA ALA A 588 -44.08 4.91 -10.04
C ALA A 588 -45.12 5.45 -9.06
#